data_AF-A0A645G796-F1
#
_entry.id   AF-A0A645G796-F1
#
_cell.length_a   1.000
_cell.length_b   1.000
_cell.length_c   1.000
_cell.angle_alpha   90.00
_cell.angle_beta   90.00
_cell.angle_gamma   90.00
#
_symmetry.space_group_name_H-M   'P 1'
#
loop_
_entity.id
_entity.type
_entity.pdbx_description
1 polymer ?
#
loop_
_entity_poly.entity_id
_entity_poly.type
_entity_poly.pdbx_seq_one_letter_code
_entity_poly.pdbx_strand_id
1 'polypeptide(L)'
;MPIMGKMASVLACYKGKTAKKNGMGNAFIGKVSAIDFYIALGIGILAMVLPSIIIKDYSIAIINVTVVIIVIILTLGYMNHVYKIIDGLTGDILGAICELSEVVYLFMYYLGVTLWQLFI
;
A
#
# COMPACT_ATOMS: atom_id res chain seq x y z
N MET A 1 -7.42 -6.07 -4.61
CA MET A 1 -7.83 -4.86 -3.88
C MET A 1 -7.40 -4.91 -2.42
N PRO A 2 -7.85 -5.85 -1.55
CA PRO A 2 -7.51 -5.82 -0.12
C PRO A 2 -6.00 -5.95 0.16
N ILE A 3 -5.26 -6.63 -0.73
CA ILE A 3 -3.81 -6.81 -0.59
C ILE A 3 -3.08 -5.46 -0.60
N MET A 4 -3.52 -4.51 -1.42
CA MET A 4 -2.84 -3.21 -1.53
C MET A 4 -3.07 -2.36 -0.29
N GLY A 5 -4.31 -2.31 0.20
CA GLY A 5 -4.67 -1.70 1.46
C GLY A 5 -3.85 -2.24 2.63
N LYS A 6 -3.81 -3.57 2.76
CA LYS A 6 -3.05 -4.23 3.82
C LYS A 6 -1.54 -3.98 3.72
N MET A 7 -0.96 -4.02 2.52
CA MET A 7 0.46 -3.76 2.34
C MET A 7 0.83 -2.31 2.72
N ALA A 8 0.01 -1.33 2.34
CA ALA A 8 0.19 0.06 2.73
C ALA A 8 0.09 0.24 4.26
N SER A 9 -0.88 -0.43 4.92
CA SER A 9 -0.97 -0.44 6.38
C SER A 9 0.24 -1.08 7.05
N VAL A 10 0.78 -2.19 6.52
CA VAL A 10 1.98 -2.84 7.07
C VAL A 10 3.21 -1.92 6.94
N LEU A 11 3.38 -1.25 5.80
CA LEU A 11 4.41 -0.21 5.62
C LEU A 11 4.28 0.89 6.67
N ALA A 12 3.06 1.38 6.89
CA ALA A 12 2.78 2.42 7.87
C ALA A 12 3.02 1.95 9.31
N CYS A 13 2.69 0.70 9.63
CA CYS A 13 3.01 0.12 10.94
C CYS A 13 4.52 -0.10 11.13
N TYR A 14 5.25 -0.47 10.07
CA TYR A 14 6.70 -0.70 10.13
C TYR A 14 7.49 0.61 10.34
N LYS A 15 7.19 1.66 9.57
CA LYS A 15 7.90 2.96 9.69
C LYS A 15 7.28 3.92 10.71
N GLY A 16 6.05 3.65 11.13
CA GLY A 16 5.26 4.54 11.97
C GLY A 16 5.61 4.50 13.45
N LYS A 17 5.12 5.51 14.16
CA LYS A 17 5.14 5.69 15.61
C LYS A 17 3.73 6.09 16.02
N THR A 18 3.23 5.52 17.10
CA THR A 18 1.87 5.81 17.58
C THR A 18 1.79 7.21 18.17
N ALA A 19 0.72 7.95 17.89
CA ALA A 19 0.42 9.22 18.56
C ALA A 19 -0.10 9.01 19.99
N LYS A 20 -0.76 7.87 20.25
CA LYS A 20 -1.38 7.56 21.56
C LYS A 20 -0.70 6.35 22.21
N LYS A 21 -0.34 6.47 23.50
CA LYS A 21 0.23 5.38 24.31
C LYS A 21 -0.73 4.20 24.48
N ASN A 22 -2.03 4.46 24.62
CA ASN A 22 -3.07 3.43 24.79
C ASN A 22 -4.11 3.57 23.68
N GLY A 23 -4.13 2.63 22.73
CA GLY A 23 -5.09 2.58 21.64
C GLY A 23 -4.87 1.37 20.74
N MET A 24 -5.90 0.94 20.00
CA MET A 24 -5.85 -0.26 19.14
C MET A 24 -4.71 -0.22 18.11
N GLY A 25 -4.39 0.97 17.57
CA GLY A 25 -3.24 1.14 16.66
C GLY A 25 -1.88 0.87 17.31
N ASN A 26 -1.72 1.13 18.62
CA ASN A 26 -0.46 0.86 19.33
C ASN A 26 -0.15 -0.64 19.43
N ALA A 27 -1.11 -1.53 19.19
CA ALA A 27 -0.84 -2.96 19.12
C ALA A 27 0.10 -3.30 17.94
N PHE A 28 0.08 -2.50 16.87
CA PHE A 28 0.79 -2.81 15.62
C PHE A 28 1.81 -1.73 15.21
N ILE A 29 1.51 -0.44 15.41
CA ILE A 29 2.38 0.67 14.96
C ILE A 29 3.71 0.65 15.71
N GLY A 30 4.82 0.62 14.98
CA GLY A 30 6.18 0.59 15.51
C GLY A 30 6.61 -0.76 16.10
N LYS A 31 5.77 -1.81 15.96
CA LYS A 31 6.04 -3.17 16.47
C LYS A 31 6.19 -4.21 15.38
N VAL A 32 5.94 -3.84 14.13
CA VAL A 32 6.16 -4.70 12.95
C VAL A 32 7.66 -4.81 12.71
N SER A 33 8.16 -6.04 12.57
CA SER A 33 9.58 -6.26 12.26
C SER A 33 9.87 -6.01 10.78
N ALA A 34 11.15 -5.82 10.44
CA ALA A 34 11.55 -5.72 9.04
C ALA A 34 11.22 -7.00 8.25
N ILE A 35 11.30 -8.17 8.91
CA ILE A 35 10.98 -9.46 8.30
C ILE A 35 9.50 -9.53 7.92
N ASP A 36 8.60 -9.12 8.83
CA ASP A 36 7.17 -9.09 8.58
C ASP A 36 6.82 -8.17 7.39
N PHE A 37 7.50 -7.02 7.31
CA PHE A 37 7.34 -6.10 6.20
C PHE A 37 7.77 -6.72 4.86
N TYR A 38 8.96 -7.35 4.79
CA TYR A 38 9.44 -7.98 3.56
C TYR A 38 8.59 -9.20 3.15
N ILE A 39 8.07 -9.96 4.11
CA ILE A 39 7.13 -11.05 3.84
C ILE A 39 5.84 -10.50 3.24
N ALA A 40 5.25 -9.46 3.85
CA ALA A 40 4.03 -8.83 3.33
C ALA A 40 4.24 -8.24 1.93
N LEU A 41 5.38 -7.60 1.69
CA LEU A 41 5.75 -7.06 0.39
C LEU A 41 5.92 -8.17 -0.65
N GLY A 42 6.63 -9.25 -0.30
CA GLY A 42 6.85 -10.40 -1.18
C GLY A 42 5.55 -11.10 -1.58
N ILE A 43 4.69 -11.38 -0.61
CA ILE A 43 3.35 -11.97 -0.85
C ILE A 43 2.50 -11.01 -1.70
N GLY A 44 2.53 -9.71 -1.41
CA GLY A 44 1.80 -8.70 -2.15
C GLY A 44 2.20 -8.63 -3.63
N ILE A 45 3.51 -8.56 -3.90
CA ILE A 45 4.04 -8.56 -5.27
C ILE A 45 3.72 -9.86 -5.98
N LEU A 46 3.91 -11.01 -5.33
CA LEU A 46 3.60 -12.32 -5.92
C LEU A 46 2.13 -12.39 -6.33
N ALA A 47 1.21 -11.99 -5.45
CA ALA A 47 -0.22 -12.01 -5.73
C ALA A 47 -0.61 -11.09 -6.90
N MET A 48 0.12 -10.00 -7.12
CA MET A 48 -0.14 -9.06 -8.22
C MET A 48 0.47 -9.50 -9.56
N VAL A 49 1.62 -10.17 -9.53
CA VAL A 49 2.35 -10.57 -10.75
C VAL A 49 1.88 -11.93 -11.27
N LEU A 50 1.51 -12.85 -10.38
CA LEU A 50 1.15 -14.24 -10.74
C LEU A 50 0.04 -14.33 -11.82
N PRO A 51 -1.05 -13.54 -11.78
CA PRO A 51 -2.08 -13.57 -12.82
C PRO A 51 -1.54 -13.21 -14.21
N SER A 52 -0.60 -12.26 -14.27
CA SER A 52 0.02 -11.79 -15.52
C SER A 52 0.83 -12.91 -16.20
N ILE A 53 1.51 -13.73 -15.40
CA ILE A 53 2.26 -14.90 -15.89
C ILE A 53 1.30 -15.95 -16.45
N ILE A 54 0.18 -16.21 -15.77
CA ILE A 54 -0.82 -17.21 -16.18
C ILE A 54 -1.49 -16.82 -17.50
N ILE A 55 -1.84 -15.54 -17.63
CA ILE A 55 -2.53 -15.01 -18.82
C ILE A 55 -1.55 -14.71 -19.98
N LYS A 56 -0.23 -14.76 -19.70
CA LYS A 56 0.85 -14.41 -20.63
C LYS A 56 0.77 -12.97 -21.15
N ASP A 57 0.16 -12.10 -20.36
CA ASP A 57 0.10 -10.67 -20.62
C ASP A 57 0.93 -9.91 -19.58
N TYR A 58 2.14 -9.53 -19.98
CA TYR A 58 3.09 -8.84 -19.10
C TYR A 58 2.77 -7.35 -18.91
N SER A 59 1.86 -6.76 -19.71
CA SER A 59 1.45 -5.37 -19.54
C SER A 59 0.80 -5.13 -18.18
N ILE A 60 -0.03 -6.09 -17.74
CA ILE A 60 -0.70 -6.08 -16.45
C ILE A 60 0.32 -6.10 -15.31
N ALA A 61 1.41 -6.85 -15.44
CA ALA A 61 2.47 -6.88 -14.43
C ALA A 61 3.16 -5.52 -14.31
N ILE A 62 3.47 -4.88 -15.44
CA ILE A 62 4.08 -3.55 -15.47
C ILE A 62 3.17 -2.53 -14.79
N ILE A 63 1.88 -2.49 -15.17
CA ILE A 63 0.89 -1.60 -14.55
C ILE A 63 0.85 -1.82 -13.04
N ASN A 64 0.70 -3.06 -12.57
CA ASN A 64 0.63 -3.35 -11.13
C ASN A 64 1.89 -2.90 -10.38
N VAL A 65 3.09 -3.16 -10.91
CA VAL A 65 4.35 -2.73 -10.28
C VAL A 65 4.43 -1.21 -10.20
N THR A 66 4.04 -0.49 -11.27
CA THR A 66 3.99 0.98 -11.27
C THR A 66 3.03 1.50 -10.20
N VAL A 67 1.83 0.93 -10.09
CA VAL A 67 0.85 1.34 -9.08
C VAL A 67 1.37 1.07 -7.66
N VAL A 68 2.08 -0.05 -7.44
CA VAL A 68 2.68 -0.35 -6.14
C VAL A 68 3.65 0.74 -5.68
N ILE A 69 4.52 1.19 -6.59
CA ILE A 69 5.49 2.26 -6.30
C ILE A 69 4.74 3.56 -5.94
N ILE A 70 3.70 3.91 -6.70
CA ILE A 70 2.89 5.12 -6.46
C ILE A 70 2.26 5.08 -5.06
N VAL A 71 1.64 3.95 -4.68
CA VAL A 71 0.99 3.82 -3.37
C VAL A 71 2.02 3.85 -2.23
N ILE A 72 3.21 3.28 -2.40
CA ILE A 72 4.29 3.39 -1.39
C ILE A 72 4.65 4.86 -1.17
N ILE A 73 4.88 5.61 -2.26
CA ILE A 73 5.20 7.04 -2.19
C ILE A 73 4.07 7.81 -1.51
N LEU A 74 2.82 7.54 -1.90
CA LEU A 74 1.64 8.19 -1.35
C LEU A 74 1.48 7.88 0.14
N THR A 75 1.70 6.63 0.56
CA THR A 75 1.62 6.22 1.97
C THR A 75 2.66 6.97 2.81
N LEU A 76 3.90 7.03 2.35
CA LEU A 76 4.98 7.76 3.05
C LEU A 76 4.68 9.27 3.11
N GLY A 77 4.18 9.85 2.02
CA GLY A 77 3.77 11.25 1.96
C GLY A 77 2.63 11.56 2.92
N TYR A 78 1.61 10.71 2.96
CA TYR A 78 0.47 10.86 3.86
C TYR A 78 0.87 10.70 5.32
N MET A 79 1.72 9.71 5.64
CA MET A 79 2.30 9.59 6.98
C MET A 79 3.02 10.87 7.39
N ASN A 80 3.91 11.41 6.55
CA ASN A 80 4.64 12.63 6.83
C ASN A 80 3.71 13.84 7.04
N HIS A 81 2.60 13.92 6.29
CA HIS A 81 1.60 14.95 6.48
C HIS A 81 0.92 14.83 7.85
N VAL A 82 0.48 13.63 8.22
CA VAL A 82 -0.16 13.34 9.50
C VAL A 82 0.78 13.63 10.68
N TYR A 83 2.06 13.24 10.57
CA TYR A 83 3.06 13.54 11.61
C TYR A 83 3.15 15.02 11.93
N LYS A 84 3.03 15.90 10.92
CA LYS A 84 3.08 17.36 11.14
C LYS A 84 1.84 17.90 11.87
N ILE A 85 0.73 17.16 11.87
CA ILE A 85 -0.54 17.61 12.45
C ILE A 85 -0.71 17.07 13.87
N ILE A 86 -0.44 15.78 14.08
CA ILE A 86 -0.76 15.09 15.34
C ILE A 86 0.42 14.30 15.95
N ASP A 87 1.63 14.47 15.41
CA ASP A 87 2.88 13.86 15.92
C ASP A 87 2.90 12.33 16.03
N GLY A 88 2.08 11.65 15.22
CA GLY A 88 2.06 10.18 15.19
C GLY A 88 0.89 9.60 14.41
N LEU A 89 0.86 8.28 14.29
CA LEU A 89 -0.23 7.55 13.65
C LEU A 89 -1.26 7.05 14.68
N THR A 90 -2.51 6.94 14.27
CA THR A 90 -3.60 6.30 15.03
C THR A 90 -4.22 5.16 14.22
N GLY A 91 -5.11 4.37 14.84
CA GLY A 91 -5.84 3.31 14.13
C GLY A 91 -6.68 3.86 12.98
N ASP A 92 -7.35 5.00 13.16
CA ASP A 92 -8.17 5.64 12.12
C ASP A 92 -7.33 6.05 10.90
N ILE A 93 -6.09 6.50 11.14
CA ILE A 93 -5.16 6.86 10.07
C ILE A 93 -4.69 5.64 9.30
N LEU A 94 -4.47 4.50 9.97
CA LEU A 94 -4.18 3.24 9.28
C LEU A 94 -5.37 2.77 8.43
N GLY A 95 -6.59 2.95 8.93
CA GLY A 95 -7.82 2.73 8.16
C GLY A 95 -7.88 3.62 6.93
N ALA A 96 -7.64 4.93 7.09
CA ALA A 96 -7.58 5.87 5.99
C ALA A 96 -6.49 5.53 4.96
N ILE A 97 -5.30 5.09 5.41
CA ILE A 97 -4.23 4.61 4.52
C ILE A 97 -4.71 3.38 3.71
N CYS A 98 -5.40 2.45 4.36
CA CYS A 98 -5.94 1.25 3.72
C CYS A 98 -6.95 1.62 2.63
N GLU A 99 -7.93 2.47 2.93
CA GLU A 99 -8.95 2.90 1.98
C GLU A 99 -8.36 3.73 0.83
N LEU A 100 -7.48 4.69 1.16
CA LEU A 100 -6.88 5.57 0.16
C LEU A 100 -6.00 4.80 -0.82
N SER A 101 -5.21 3.85 -0.34
CA SER A 101 -4.36 3.01 -1.20
C SER A 101 -5.18 2.10 -2.12
N GLU A 102 -6.33 1.60 -1.67
CA GLU A 102 -7.24 0.81 -2.52
C GLU A 102 -7.92 1.65 -3.60
N VAL A 103 -8.41 2.84 -3.25
CA VAL A 103 -9.02 3.76 -4.22
C VAL A 103 -8.01 4.20 -5.28
N VAL A 104 -6.80 4.58 -4.86
CA VAL A 104 -5.73 4.97 -5.78
C VAL A 104 -5.31 3.79 -6.66
N TYR A 105 -5.22 2.59 -6.08
CA TYR A 105 -4.91 1.38 -6.85
C TYR A 105 -5.93 1.14 -7.95
N LEU A 106 -7.23 1.20 -7.61
CA LEU A 106 -8.30 0.98 -8.57
C LEU A 106 -8.28 1.99 -9.71
N PHE A 107 -8.14 3.27 -9.36
CA PHE A 107 -8.12 4.35 -10.32
C PHE A 107 -6.92 4.24 -11.27
N MET A 108 -5.72 4.03 -10.73
CA MET A 108 -4.49 3.90 -11.53
C MET A 108 -4.47 2.62 -12.37
N TYR A 109 -4.96 1.51 -11.83
CA TYR A 109 -5.06 0.25 -12.56
C TYR A 109 -6.00 0.38 -13.76
N TYR A 110 -7.20 0.92 -13.54
CA TYR A 110 -8.17 1.14 -14.62
C TYR A 110 -7.59 2.07 -15.69
N LEU A 111 -7.02 3.21 -15.28
CA LEU A 111 -6.38 4.15 -16.18
C LEU A 111 -5.24 3.49 -16.99
N GLY A 112 -4.37 2.72 -16.32
CA GLY A 112 -3.25 2.04 -16.97
C GLY A 112 -3.71 1.04 -18.03
N VAL A 113 -4.74 0.25 -17.74
CA VAL A 113 -5.32 -0.70 -18.70
C VAL A 113 -5.96 0.03 -19.87
N THR A 114 -6.76 1.07 -19.63
CA THR A 114 -7.39 1.85 -20.69
C THR A 114 -6.36 2.54 -21.58
N LEU A 115 -5.31 3.14 -21.00
CA LEU A 115 -4.23 3.75 -21.77
C LEU A 115 -3.51 2.70 -22.63
N TRP A 116 -3.19 1.54 -22.06
CA TRP A 116 -2.53 0.47 -22.79
C TRP A 116 -3.33 0.01 -24.01
N GLN A 117 -4.66 -0.10 -23.87
CA GLN A 117 -5.57 -0.44 -24.98
C GLN A 117 -5.63 0.61 -26.09
N LEU A 118 -5.26 1.88 -25.84
CA LEU A 118 -5.21 2.91 -26.87
C LEU A 118 -3.94 2.82 -27.75
N PHE A 119 -2.92 2.09 -27.30
CA PHE A 119 -1.64 1.94 -28.00
C PHE A 119 -1.47 0.58 -28.71
N ILE A 120 -2.49 -0.29 -28.66
CA ILE A 120 -2.60 -1.57 -29.37
C ILE A 120 -3.73 -1.47 -30.40
#